data_AF-A0A1V2RBX4-F1
#
_entry.id   AF-A0A1V2RBX4-F1
#
_cell.length_a   1.000
_cell.length_b   1.000
_cell.length_c   1.000
_cell.angle_alpha   90.00
_cell.angle_beta   90.00
_cell.angle_gamma   90.00
#
_symmetry.space_group_name_H-M   'P 1'
#
loop_
_entity.id
_entity.type
_entity.pdbx_description
1 polymer ?
#
loop_
_entity_poly.entity_id
_entity_poly.type
_entity_poly.pdbx_seq_one_letter_code
_entity_poly.pdbx_strand_id
1 'polypeptide(L)'
;MYEDGAVVAFLDSRPLFPGHVLVVPRHHVETLTDLPEAETGPFFRRVRAAARAVERGMGADGTFVAANNRVSQSVPHFHVHVVPRRRKDGLRGFFWPRTRYASAAEAREVADRLRAAFSESADGA
;
A
#
# COMPACT_ATOMS: atom_id res chain seq x y z
N MET A 1 -2.34 12.33 -13.85
CA MET A 1 -3.54 11.58 -14.32
C MET A 1 -4.76 12.01 -13.52
N TYR A 2 -4.65 12.15 -12.20
CA TYR A 2 -5.64 12.80 -11.34
C TYR A 2 -4.91 13.60 -10.27
N GLU A 3 -5.45 14.72 -9.84
CA GLU A 3 -4.96 15.43 -8.67
C GLU A 3 -6.10 16.15 -7.96
N ASP A 4 -5.98 16.27 -6.64
CA ASP A 4 -6.82 17.14 -5.84
C ASP A 4 -6.01 17.74 -4.68
N GLY A 5 -6.66 18.35 -3.69
CA GLY A 5 -5.96 18.95 -2.55
C GLY A 5 -5.24 17.94 -1.63
N ALA A 6 -5.61 16.66 -1.68
CA ALA A 6 -5.04 15.63 -0.80
C ALA A 6 -3.92 14.83 -1.49
N VAL A 7 -4.07 14.53 -2.78
CA VAL A 7 -3.17 13.61 -3.48
C VAL A 7 -2.83 14.06 -4.90
N VAL A 8 -1.75 13.47 -5.42
CA VAL A 8 -1.47 13.39 -6.86
C VAL A 8 -1.43 11.92 -7.26
N ALA A 9 -2.04 11.58 -8.39
CA ALA A 9 -2.02 10.23 -8.97
C ALA A 9 -1.53 10.27 -10.42
N PHE A 10 -0.53 9.44 -10.71
CA PHE A 10 0.15 9.40 -12.01
C PHE A 10 0.62 7.98 -12.35
N LEU A 11 0.92 7.74 -13.62
CA LEU A 11 1.38 6.42 -14.07
C LEU A 11 2.82 6.20 -13.61
N ASP A 12 3.11 4.97 -13.18
CA ASP A 12 4.49 4.56 -12.96
C ASP A 12 5.24 4.56 -14.30
N SER A 13 6.42 5.18 -14.32
CA SER A 13 7.30 5.23 -15.49
C SER A 13 7.84 3.85 -15.91
N ARG A 14 7.89 2.88 -14.98
CA ARG A 14 8.32 1.49 -15.19
C ARG A 14 7.25 0.55 -14.63
N PRO A 15 6.09 0.46 -15.30
CA PRO A 15 4.93 -0.20 -14.73
C PRO A 15 5.10 -1.72 -14.63
N LEU A 16 4.56 -2.34 -13.57
CA LEU A 16 4.42 -3.80 -13.52
C LEU A 16 3.50 -4.31 -14.64
N PHE A 17 2.40 -3.59 -14.86
CA PHE A 17 1.49 -3.80 -15.99
C PHE A 17 0.98 -2.44 -16.50
N PRO A 18 0.63 -2.31 -17.78
CA PRO A 18 0.00 -1.10 -18.31
C PRO A 18 -1.19 -0.67 -17.44
N GLY A 19 -1.19 0.59 -16.99
CA GLY A 19 -2.17 1.12 -16.03
C GLY A 19 -1.73 1.08 -14.56
N HIS A 20 -0.47 0.71 -14.25
CA HIS A 20 0.12 0.88 -12.92
C HIS A 20 0.17 2.37 -12.55
N VAL A 21 -0.54 2.73 -11.48
CA VAL A 21 -0.63 4.08 -10.93
C VAL A 21 0.06 4.15 -9.58
N LEU A 22 0.77 5.26 -9.34
CA LEU A 22 1.23 5.68 -8.03
C LEU A 22 0.30 6.76 -7.49
N VAL A 23 -0.15 6.62 -6.24
CA VAL A 23 -0.89 7.64 -5.50
C VAL A 23 -0.01 8.17 -4.38
N VAL A 24 0.22 9.48 -4.35
CA VAL A 24 1.12 10.15 -3.40
C VAL A 24 0.42 11.29 -2.66
N PRO A 25 0.73 11.54 -1.37
CA PRO A 25 0.27 12.73 -0.69
C PRO A 25 0.95 13.97 -1.29
N ARG A 26 0.33 15.14 -1.16
CA ARG A 26 1.02 16.40 -1.52
C ARG A 26 2.10 16.78 -0.51
N HIS A 27 1.83 16.52 0.76
CA HIS A 27 2.81 16.71 1.82
C HIS A 27 3.91 15.67 1.68
N HIS A 28 5.18 16.09 1.75
CA HIS A 28 6.30 15.15 1.76
C HIS A 28 6.39 14.40 3.08
N VAL A 29 5.99 13.13 3.07
CA VAL A 29 6.20 12.18 4.17
C VAL A 29 6.90 10.96 3.62
N GLU A 30 7.85 10.38 4.36
CA GLU A 30 8.65 9.27 3.82
C GLU A 30 7.84 7.97 3.83
N THR A 31 7.16 7.67 4.92
CA THR A 31 6.44 6.41 5.12
C THR A 31 4.99 6.65 5.54
N LEU A 32 4.19 5.57 5.55
CA LEU A 32 2.81 5.61 6.04
C LEU A 32 2.72 6.11 7.48
N THR A 33 3.69 5.77 8.33
CA THR A 33 3.68 6.17 9.75
C THR A 33 4.00 7.64 9.96
N ASP A 34 4.52 8.32 8.95
CA ASP A 34 4.82 9.76 8.99
C ASP A 34 3.65 10.59 8.44
N LEU A 35 2.65 9.94 7.82
CA LEU A 35 1.44 10.61 7.32
C LEU A 35 0.58 11.07 8.51
N PRO A 36 0.20 12.35 8.60
CA PRO A 36 -0.66 12.83 9.68
C PRO A 36 -1.97 12.03 9.76
N GLU A 37 -2.44 11.76 10.98
CA GLU A 37 -3.65 10.95 11.20
C GLU A 37 -4.86 11.55 10.46
N ALA A 38 -5.02 12.87 10.55
CA ALA A 38 -6.08 13.62 9.87
C ALA A 38 -6.04 13.49 8.33
N GLU A 39 -4.87 13.22 7.75
CA GLU A 39 -4.69 13.04 6.30
C GLU A 39 -4.84 11.57 5.85
N THR A 40 -4.65 10.61 6.76
CA THR A 40 -4.68 9.17 6.46
C THR A 40 -6.01 8.72 5.85
N GLY A 41 -7.13 9.10 6.48
CA GLY A 41 -8.47 8.79 5.96
C GLY A 41 -8.73 9.41 4.57
N PRO A 42 -8.58 10.74 4.41
CA PRO A 42 -8.69 11.41 3.12
C PRO A 42 -7.81 10.80 2.01
N PHE A 43 -6.56 10.44 2.32
CA PHE A 43 -5.62 9.82 1.40
C PHE A 43 -6.13 8.45 0.90
N PHE A 44 -6.48 7.52 1.81
CA PHE A 44 -6.93 6.19 1.42
C PHE A 44 -8.29 6.18 0.71
N ARG A 45 -9.14 7.20 0.92
CA ARG A 45 -10.34 7.40 0.09
C ARG A 45 -9.97 7.61 -1.39
N ARG A 46 -8.86 8.29 -1.69
CA ARG A 46 -8.38 8.48 -3.07
C ARG A 46 -7.67 7.24 -3.61
N VAL A 47 -6.92 6.52 -2.78
CA VAL A 47 -6.38 5.19 -3.16
C VAL A 47 -7.52 4.26 -3.59
N ARG A 48 -8.62 4.21 -2.82
CA ARG A 48 -9.82 3.44 -3.20
C ARG A 48 -10.44 3.92 -4.52
N ALA A 49 -10.47 5.23 -4.76
CA ALA A 49 -10.97 5.78 -6.03
C ALA A 49 -10.05 5.41 -7.21
N ALA A 50 -8.73 5.48 -7.02
CA ALA A 50 -7.74 5.07 -8.01
C ALA A 50 -7.85 3.57 -8.34
N ALA A 51 -7.98 2.70 -7.34
CA ALA A 51 -8.19 1.26 -7.57
C ALA A 51 -9.42 1.00 -8.45
N ARG A 52 -10.54 1.66 -8.15
CA ARG A 52 -11.77 1.59 -8.96
C ARG A 52 -11.57 2.14 -10.38
N ALA A 53 -10.81 3.21 -10.55
CA ALA A 53 -10.52 3.80 -11.84
C ALA A 53 -9.61 2.92 -12.69
N VAL A 54 -8.56 2.35 -12.09
CA VAL A 54 -7.63 1.41 -12.74
C VAL A 54 -8.35 0.15 -13.18
N GLU A 55 -9.17 -0.45 -12.30
CA GLU A 55 -9.92 -1.67 -12.64
C GLU A 55 -10.85 -1.46 -13.84
N ARG A 56 -11.68 -0.40 -13.79
CA ARG A 56 -12.61 -0.08 -14.88
C ARG A 56 -11.91 0.37 -16.15
N GLY A 57 -10.98 1.33 -16.03
CA GLY A 57 -10.31 1.95 -17.16
C GLY A 57 -9.43 0.98 -17.94
N MET A 58 -8.89 -0.03 -17.27
CA MET A 58 -8.07 -1.07 -17.91
C MET A 58 -8.87 -2.33 -18.24
N GLY A 59 -10.17 -2.40 -17.91
CA GLY A 59 -10.97 -3.63 -18.03
C GLY A 59 -10.29 -4.83 -17.35
N ALA A 60 -9.73 -4.60 -16.16
CA ALA A 60 -8.98 -5.59 -15.40
C ALA A 60 -9.93 -6.47 -14.56
N ASP A 61 -9.46 -7.65 -14.15
CA ASP A 61 -10.22 -8.55 -13.26
C ASP A 61 -10.14 -8.10 -11.78
N GLY A 62 -9.26 -7.15 -11.47
CA GLY A 62 -9.06 -6.59 -10.13
C GLY A 62 -7.81 -5.71 -10.07
N THR A 63 -7.40 -5.36 -8.85
CA THR A 63 -6.18 -4.58 -8.59
C THR A 63 -5.32 -5.18 -7.49
N PHE A 64 -4.01 -4.99 -7.60
CA PHE A 64 -3.07 -5.15 -6.51
C PHE A 64 -2.71 -3.77 -5.96
N VAL A 65 -2.91 -3.56 -4.65
CA VAL A 65 -2.68 -2.30 -3.96
C VAL A 65 -1.66 -2.52 -2.85
N ALA A 66 -0.54 -1.80 -2.89
CA ALA A 66 0.53 -1.99 -1.92
C ALA A 66 1.34 -0.71 -1.70
N ALA A 67 1.95 -0.61 -0.51
CA ALA A 67 2.94 0.40 -0.20
C ALA A 67 4.12 -0.28 0.50
N ASN A 68 5.31 0.20 0.19
CA ASN A 68 6.54 -0.19 0.86
C ASN A 68 6.94 0.92 1.84
N ASN A 69 7.35 0.56 3.06
CA ASN A 69 7.85 1.50 4.05
C ASN A 69 9.30 1.13 4.37
N ARG A 70 10.25 2.01 4.03
CA ARG A 70 11.71 1.87 4.20
C ARG A 70 12.35 0.73 3.39
N VAL A 71 11.84 -0.51 3.50
CA VAL A 71 12.34 -1.68 2.76
C VAL A 71 11.63 -1.79 1.41
N SER A 72 12.38 -1.99 0.33
CA SER A 72 11.87 -1.99 -1.06
C SER A 72 11.19 -0.67 -1.49
N GLN A 73 11.56 0.43 -0.83
CA GLN A 73 11.13 1.77 -1.17
C GLN A 73 12.29 2.54 -1.79
N SER A 74 12.28 2.72 -3.11
CA SER A 74 13.38 3.41 -3.81
C SER A 74 13.28 4.93 -3.78
N VAL A 75 12.08 5.48 -3.57
CA VAL A 75 11.84 6.92 -3.44
C VAL A 75 11.30 7.18 -2.03
N PRO A 76 12.00 7.99 -1.20
CA PRO A 76 11.59 8.28 0.17
C PRO A 76 10.49 9.34 0.20
N HIS A 77 9.40 9.05 -0.49
CA HIS A 77 8.15 9.82 -0.45
C HIS A 77 7.04 8.79 -0.54
N PHE A 78 6.14 8.79 0.42
CA PHE A 78 5.12 7.76 0.57
C PHE A 78 4.29 7.65 -0.71
N HIS A 79 4.19 6.44 -1.26
CA HIS A 79 3.40 6.17 -2.45
C HIS A 79 2.70 4.82 -2.31
N VAL A 80 1.44 4.79 -2.76
CA VAL A 80 0.68 3.55 -2.91
C VAL A 80 0.65 3.16 -4.37
N HIS A 81 1.16 1.97 -4.66
CA HIS A 81 1.03 1.30 -5.94
C HIS A 81 -0.42 0.82 -6.11
N VAL A 82 -1.00 1.09 -7.28
CA VAL A 82 -2.30 0.57 -7.72
C VAL A 82 -2.11 -0.05 -9.09
N VAL A 83 -2.06 -1.38 -9.14
CA VAL A 83 -1.67 -2.15 -10.31
C VAL A 83 -2.88 -2.94 -10.82
N PRO A 84 -3.27 -2.83 -12.11
CA PRO A 84 -4.33 -3.66 -12.66
C PRO A 84 -3.88 -5.13 -12.72
N ARG A 85 -4.80 -6.05 -12.42
CA ARG A 85 -4.55 -7.49 -12.39
C ARG A 85 -5.50 -8.23 -13.32
N ARG A 86 -5.01 -9.27 -13.97
CA ARG A 86 -5.81 -10.24 -14.72
C ARG A 86 -5.51 -11.64 -14.25
N ARG A 87 -6.45 -12.56 -14.42
CA ARG A 87 -6.18 -13.98 -14.15
C ARG A 87 -5.00 -14.44 -15.00
N LYS A 88 -4.02 -15.08 -14.36
CA LYS A 88 -2.81 -15.62 -15.02
C LYS A 88 -1.95 -14.56 -15.72
N ASP A 89 -2.00 -13.29 -15.32
CA ASP A 89 -1.23 -12.17 -15.88
C ASP A 89 0.30 -12.26 -15.75
N GLY A 90 0.82 -13.37 -15.21
CA GLY A 90 2.26 -13.58 -15.14
C GLY A 90 2.94 -12.76 -14.04
N LEU A 91 2.19 -12.09 -13.14
CA LEU A 91 2.74 -11.63 -11.86
C LEU A 91 3.03 -12.85 -10.98
N ARG A 92 4.06 -13.59 -11.39
CA ARG A 92 4.63 -14.76 -10.74
C ARG A 92 5.88 -14.28 -10.03
N GLY A 93 6.03 -14.62 -8.76
CA GLY A 93 7.15 -14.14 -7.96
C GLY A 93 6.88 -12.87 -7.17
N PHE A 94 5.61 -12.47 -6.96
CA PHE A 94 5.31 -11.59 -5.84
C PHE A 94 5.60 -12.38 -4.56
N PHE A 95 6.77 -12.14 -3.96
CA PHE A 95 7.39 -12.89 -2.88
C PHE A 95 6.62 -12.77 -1.56
N TRP A 96 5.47 -13.43 -1.46
CA TRP A 96 4.89 -13.82 -0.17
C TRP A 96 5.07 -15.33 0.01
N PRO A 97 6.29 -15.83 0.23
CA PRO A 97 6.46 -17.20 0.68
C PRO A 97 5.63 -17.37 1.95
N ARG A 98 4.66 -18.27 1.89
CA ARG A 98 3.83 -18.57 3.05
C ARG A 98 4.63 -19.45 3.99
N THR A 99 5.11 -18.88 5.07
CA THR A 99 5.68 -19.63 6.18
C THR A 99 4.58 -19.97 7.19
N ARG A 100 4.86 -20.92 8.08
CA ARG A 100 4.01 -21.24 9.23
C ARG A 100 4.81 -20.93 10.49
N TYR A 101 4.12 -20.53 11.55
CA TYR A 101 4.70 -20.62 12.89
C TYR A 101 5.08 -22.08 13.17
N ALA A 102 6.22 -22.30 13.80
CA ALA A 102 6.71 -23.60 14.24
C ALA A 102 5.76 -24.25 15.27
N SER A 103 5.02 -23.45 16.04
CA SER A 103 4.02 -23.94 17.00
C SER A 103 2.93 -22.90 17.31
N ALA A 104 1.85 -23.35 17.96
CA ALA A 104 0.82 -22.46 18.50
C ALA A 104 1.37 -21.54 19.62
N ALA A 105 2.39 -21.99 20.36
CA ALA A 105 3.05 -21.19 21.38
C ALA A 105 3.82 -20.01 20.78
N GLU A 106 4.56 -20.24 19.69
CA GLU A 106 5.26 -19.16 18.96
C GLU A 106 4.25 -18.14 18.40
N ALA A 107 3.16 -18.61 17.81
CA ALA A 107 2.11 -17.72 17.31
C ALA A 107 1.51 -16.83 18.42
N ARG A 108 1.30 -17.39 19.62
CA ARG A 108 0.82 -16.66 20.80
C ARG A 108 1.83 -15.61 21.24
N GLU A 109 3.10 -15.97 21.33
CA GLU A 109 4.17 -15.08 21.75
C GLU A 109 4.31 -13.89 20.79
N VAL A 110 4.28 -14.13 19.48
CA VAL A 110 4.28 -13.06 18.47
C VAL A 110 3.07 -12.14 18.66
N ALA A 111 1.89 -12.70 18.89
CA ALA A 111 0.68 -11.91 19.12
C ALA A 111 0.73 -11.08 20.41
N ASP A 112 1.33 -11.60 21.49
CA ASP A 112 1.52 -10.89 22.75
C ASP A 112 2.46 -9.69 22.56
N ARG A 113 3.60 -9.87 21.86
CA ARG A 113 4.54 -8.79 21.54
C ARG A 113 3.88 -7.68 20.72
N LEU A 114 3.10 -8.05 19.70
CA LEU A 114 2.38 -7.06 18.88
C LEU A 114 1.33 -6.30 19.69
N ARG A 115 0.56 -6.99 20.56
CA ARG A 115 -0.44 -6.33 21.42
C ARG A 115 0.19 -5.30 22.34
N ALA A 116 1.33 -5.59 22.96
CA ALA A 116 2.05 -4.62 23.78
C ALA A 116 2.45 -3.37 22.98
N ALA A 117 3.04 -3.56 21.79
CA ALA A 117 3.44 -2.46 20.92
C ALA A 117 2.25 -1.60 20.43
N PHE A 118 1.07 -2.21 20.19
CA PHE A 118 -0.14 -1.48 19.83
C PHE A 118 -0.62 -0.56 20.95
N SER A 119 -0.55 -1.00 22.21
CA SER A 119 -0.92 -0.17 23.36
C SER A 119 0.00 1.05 23.49
N GLU A 120 1.31 0.86 23.36
CA GLU A 120 2.30 1.96 23.41
C GLU A 120 2.13 2.97 22.27
N SER A 121 1.74 2.51 21.08
CA SER A 121 1.55 3.36 19.90
C SER A 121 0.24 4.17 19.93
N ALA A 122 -0.79 3.68 20.62
CA ALA A 122 -2.06 4.38 20.78
C ALA A 122 -2.00 5.50 21.83
N ASP A 123 -1.10 5.38 22.80
CA ASP A 123 -0.92 6.34 23.90
C ASP A 123 0.01 7.52 23.53
N GLY A 124 0.60 7.50 22.32
CA GLY A 124 1.56 8.51 21.83
C GLY A 124 1.09 9.34 20.63
N ALA A 125 -0.18 9.24 20.25
CA ALA A 125 -0.83 10.02 19.18
C ALA A 125 -1.66 11.19 19.74
#